data_AF-F8RUS7-F1
#
_entry.id   AF-F8RUS7-F1
#
_cell.length_a   1.000
_cell.length_b   1.000
_cell.length_c   1.000
_cell.angle_alpha   90.00
_cell.angle_beta   90.00
_cell.angle_gamma   90.00
#
_symmetry.space_group_name_H-M   'P 1'
#
loop_
_entity.id
_entity.type
_entity.pdbx_description
1 polymer ?
#
loop_
_entity_poly.entity_id
_entity_poly.type
_entity_poly.pdbx_seq_one_letter_code
_entity_poly.pdbx_strand_id
1 'polypeptide(L)' 'PTEMFLEVIDEVEYENYTSSFFIRDIIKPDPPQCQYASTNGTVTWTYPKTWSTPKSYFPLTFRVKVESTKKYKSK' A
#
# COMPACT_ATOMS: atom_id res chain seq x y z
N PRO A 1 5.11 -17.23 -13.53
CA PRO A 1 4.60 -15.90 -13.92
C PRO A 1 3.09 -16.02 -14.08
N THR A 2 2.34 -14.99 -13.73
CA THR A 2 0.89 -14.92 -13.93
C THR A 2 0.63 -14.14 -15.20
N GLU A 3 -0.22 -14.68 -16.07
CA GLU A 3 -0.67 -14.01 -17.30
C GLU A 3 -2.04 -13.39 -17.06
N MET A 4 -2.20 -12.14 -17.50
CA MET A 4 -3.45 -11.39 -17.44
C MET A 4 -3.84 -10.97 -18.85
N PHE A 5 -5.12 -11.19 -19.17
CA PHE A 5 -5.73 -10.80 -20.43
C PHE A 5 -6.83 -9.79 -20.15
N LEU A 6 -6.84 -8.69 -20.91
CA LEU A 6 -7.88 -7.67 -20.86
C LEU A 6 -8.45 -7.50 -22.26
N GLU A 7 -9.75 -7.68 -22.38
CA GLU A 7 -10.51 -7.41 -23.59
C GLU A 7 -11.31 -6.12 -23.38
N VAL A 8 -11.14 -5.16 -24.28
CA VAL A 8 -11.84 -3.88 -24.26
C VAL A 8 -12.76 -3.83 -25.47
N ILE A 9 -14.03 -3.52 -25.23
CA ILE A 9 -15.03 -3.31 -26.28
C ILE A 9 -15.56 -1.89 -26.08
N ASP A 10 -15.34 -1.03 -27.07
CA ASP A 10 -15.84 0.35 -27.08
C ASP A 10 -16.63 0.63 -28.35
N GLU A 11 -17.96 0.65 -28.23
CA GLU A 11 -18.97 0.72 -29.30
C GLU A 11 -18.79 -0.27 -30.45
N VAL A 12 -17.82 -0.03 -31.33
CA VAL A 12 -17.47 -0.83 -32.51
C VAL A 12 -16.00 -1.27 -32.54
N GLU A 13 -15.19 -0.79 -31.60
CA GLU A 13 -13.77 -1.12 -31.49
C GLU A 13 -13.55 -2.23 -30.46
N TYR A 14 -12.68 -3.18 -30.82
CA TYR A 14 -12.23 -4.26 -29.95
C TYR A 14 -10.71 -4.22 -29.84
N GLU A 15 -10.22 -4.24 -28.60
CA GLU A 15 -8.79 -4.26 -28.29
C GLU A 15 -8.47 -5.40 -27.32
N ASN A 16 -7.31 -6.04 -27.51
CA ASN A 16 -6.78 -7.02 -26.57
C ASN A 16 -5.44 -6.59 -25.99
N TYR A 17 -5.29 -6.74 -24.69
CA TYR A 17 -4.06 -6.42 -23.97
C TYR A 17 -3.62 -7.60 -23.13
N THR A 18 -2.32 -7.87 -23.15
CA THR A 18 -1.71 -8.95 -22.37
C THR A 18 -0.65 -8.39 -21.45
N SER A 19 -0.62 -8.84 -20.20
CA SER A 19 0.42 -8.51 -19.24
C SER A 19 0.90 -9.77 -18.52
N SER A 20 2.21 -9.84 -18.24
CA SER A 20 2.82 -10.95 -17.50
C SER A 20 3.65 -10.39 -16.35
N PHE A 21 3.42 -10.92 -15.15
CA PHE A 21 4.10 -10.45 -13.93
C PHE A 21 4.25 -11.58 -12.91
N PHE A 22 5.13 -11.41 -11.93
CA PHE A 22 5.06 -12.20 -10.69
C PHE A 22 4.29 -11.42 -9.63
N ILE A 23 3.51 -12.14 -8.82
CA ILE A 23 2.73 -11.51 -7.74
C ILE A 23 3.62 -10.66 -6.83
N ARG A 24 4.83 -11.15 -6.49
CA ARG A 24 5.79 -10.43 -5.64
C ARG A 24 6.22 -9.06 -6.18
N ASP A 25 6.14 -8.84 -7.49
CA ASP A 25 6.57 -7.60 -8.13
C ASP A 25 5.46 -6.53 -8.13
N ILE A 26 4.21 -6.93 -7.92
CA ILE A 26 3.03 -6.05 -7.86
C ILE A 26 2.43 -5.95 -6.45
N ILE A 27 3.11 -6.50 -5.44
CA ILE A 27 2.66 -6.40 -4.05
C ILE A 27 2.64 -4.94 -3.61
N LYS A 28 1.48 -4.49 -3.15
CA LYS A 28 1.27 -3.18 -2.52
C LYS A 28 0.49 -3.36 -1.22
N PRO A 29 1.16 -3.42 -0.06
CA PRO A 29 0.47 -3.54 1.22
C PRO A 29 -0.42 -2.32 1.47
N ASP A 30 -1.56 -2.54 2.10
CA ASP A 30 -2.40 -1.44 2.60
C ASP A 30 -1.68 -0.65 3.71
N PRO A 31 -2.14 0.58 4.01
CA PRO A 31 -1.57 1.36 5.11
C PRO A 31 -1.66 0.64 6.46
N PRO A 32 -0.65 0.78 7.34
CA PRO A 32 -0.72 0.23 8.69
C PRO A 32 -1.87 0.86 9.48
N GLN A 33 -2.45 0.09 10.40
CA GLN A 33 -3.46 0.60 11.31
C GLN A 33 -2.76 1.31 12.47
N CYS A 34 -2.53 2.61 12.30
CA CYS A 34 -1.88 3.45 13.32
C CYS A 34 -2.84 3.75 14.48
N GLN A 35 -2.34 3.57 15.70
CA GLN A 35 -3.00 3.97 16.93
C GLN A 35 -2.08 4.99 17.60
N TYR A 36 -2.57 6.23 17.73
CA TYR A 36 -1.82 7.23 18.47
C TYR A 36 -1.88 6.88 19.96
N ALA A 37 -0.76 6.49 20.55
CA ALA A 37 -0.73 5.98 21.92
C ALA A 37 0.22 6.79 22.80
N SER A 38 -0.40 7.74 23.52
CA SER A 38 0.06 8.38 24.75
C SER A 38 0.80 9.72 24.65
N THR A 39 0.59 10.49 25.71
CA THR A 39 1.15 11.79 26.15
C THR A 39 2.67 11.90 26.05
N ASN A 40 3.38 10.77 25.85
CA ASN A 40 4.84 10.67 25.85
C ASN A 40 5.46 10.60 24.44
N GLY A 41 4.66 10.70 23.37
CA GLY A 41 5.16 10.71 21.99
C GLY A 41 5.41 9.32 21.38
N THR A 42 4.88 8.25 21.99
CA THR A 42 4.95 6.89 21.42
C THR A 42 3.89 6.71 20.34
N VAL A 43 4.27 6.08 19.22
CA VAL A 43 3.35 5.73 18.13
C VAL A 43 3.36 4.22 17.96
N THR A 44 2.18 3.60 17.98
CA THR A 44 2.03 2.16 17.74
C THR A 44 1.22 1.94 16.47
N TRP A 45 1.44 0.80 15.82
CA TRP A 45 0.69 0.40 14.65
C TRP A 45 0.59 -1.11 14.57
N THR A 46 -0.40 -1.60 13.83
CA THR A 46 -0.56 -3.02 13.51
C THR A 46 -0.56 -3.26 12.00
N TYR A 47 -0.28 -4.50 11.61
CA TYR A 47 -0.33 -4.92 10.21
C TYR A 47 -1.74 -4.70 9.63
N PRO A 48 -1.86 -4.36 8.34
CA PRO A 48 -3.14 -4.28 7.67
C PRO A 48 -3.88 -5.61 7.76
N LYS A 49 -5.21 -5.57 7.92
CA LYS A 49 -6.06 -6.77 7.98
C LYS A 49 -6.04 -7.59 6.67
N THR A 50 -5.77 -6.91 5.56
CA THR A 50 -5.68 -7.46 4.20
C THR A 50 -4.32 -8.11 3.92
N TRP A 51 -3.33 -7.96 4.81
CA TRP A 51 -2.01 -8.55 4.61
C TRP A 51 -2.00 -10.06 4.84
N SER A 52 -1.17 -10.77 4.08
CA SER A 52 -1.04 -12.22 4.14
C SER A 52 -0.62 -12.72 5.53
N THR A 53 -1.14 -13.89 5.91
CA THR A 53 -0.86 -14.57 7.18
C THR A 53 -0.14 -15.91 6.93
N PRO A 54 0.70 -16.39 7.86
CA PRO A 54 1.05 -15.78 9.14
C PRO A 54 2.10 -14.66 9.01
N LYS A 55 2.06 -13.68 9.94
CA LYS A 55 2.97 -12.53 9.95
C LYS A 55 4.44 -12.90 10.19
N SER A 56 4.69 -14.08 10.77
CA SER A 56 6.03 -14.64 10.92
C SER A 56 6.66 -15.06 9.59
N TYR A 57 5.84 -15.37 8.58
CA TYR A 57 6.30 -15.76 7.24
C TYR A 57 6.24 -14.59 6.24
N PHE A 58 5.25 -13.70 6.38
CA PHE A 58 5.09 -12.51 5.54
C PHE A 58 5.39 -11.22 6.34
N PRO A 59 6.64 -10.94 6.72
CA PRO A 59 6.96 -9.73 7.49
C PRO A 59 6.87 -8.47 6.62
N LEU A 60 6.43 -7.38 7.23
CA LEU A 60 6.50 -6.02 6.68
C LEU A 60 7.54 -5.21 7.42
N THR A 61 8.20 -4.31 6.68
CA THR A 61 9.02 -3.24 7.24
C THR A 61 8.24 -1.93 7.18
N PHE A 62 8.33 -1.13 8.23
CA PHE A 62 7.59 0.12 8.35
C PHE A 62 8.55 1.30 8.36
N ARG A 63 8.17 2.38 7.67
CA ARG A 63 8.90 3.65 7.66
C ARG A 63 8.11 4.70 8.43
N VAL A 64 8.73 5.30 9.44
CA VAL A 64 8.15 6.38 10.24
C VAL A 64 8.72 7.71 9.76
N LYS A 65 7.86 8.71 9.58
CA LYS A 65 8.23 10.09 9.22
C LYS A 65 7.53 11.05 10.16
N VAL A 66 8.28 12.01 10.71
CA VAL A 66 7.74 13.13 11.49
C VAL A 66 7.69 14.35 10.58
N GLU A 67 6.53 14.98 10.47
CA GLU A 67 6.35 16.21 9.71
C GLU A 67 6.10 17.38 10.66
N SER A 68 6.97 18.39 10.63
CA SER A 68 6.74 19.66 11.32
C SER A 68 6.00 20.60 10.39
N THR A 69 4.81 21.05 10.81
CA THR A 69 4.09 22.09 10.07
C THR A 69 4.83 23.41 10.24
N LYS A 70 5.50 23.89 9.19
CA LYS A 70 6.08 25.24 9.16
C LYS A 70 4.93 26.23 9.23
N LYS A 71 4.67 26.83 10.39
CA LYS A 71 3.77 27.99 10.50
C LYS A 71 4.41 29.16 9.75
N TYR A 72 3.89 29.48 8.57
CA TYR A 72 4.20 30.74 7.90
C TYR A 72 3.71 31.88 8.80
N LYS A 73 4.62 32.62 9.44
CA LYS A 73 4.26 33.88 10.10
C LYS A 73 4.11 34.94 8.99
N SER A 74 2.90 35.42 8.75
CA SER A 74 2.72 36.73 8.12
C SER A 74 3.35 37.77 9.06
N LYS A 75 4.27 38.57 8.52
CA LYS A 75 4.61 39.87 9.10
C LYS A 75 3.46 40.84 8.83
#